data_AF-A0A9N7RHQ3-F1
#
_entry.id   AF-A0A9N7RHQ3-F1
#
_cell.length_a   1.000
_cell.length_b   1.000
_cell.length_c   1.000
_cell.angle_alpha   90.00
_cell.angle_beta   90.00
_cell.angle_gamma   90.00
#
_symmetry.space_group_name_H-M   'P 1'
#
loop_
_entity.id
_entity.type
_entity.pdbx_description
1 polymer ?
#
loop_
_entity_poly.entity_id
_entity_poly.type
_entity_poly.pdbx_seq_one_letter_code
_entity_poly.pdbx_strand_id
1 'polypeptide(L)'
;MGANILLTIAALSLLVASVAGTSESAGQFFHVAGKVLCQDCNKGWNEWVNGAKPIKGCKVSVTCLDDRNRVVHYASDLTDDVGEFDIA
;
A
#
# COMPACT_ATOMS: atom_id res chain seq x y z
N MET A 1 35.86 -6.00 46.23
CA MET A 1 35.83 -6.66 44.90
C MET A 1 34.41 -6.93 44.41
N GLY A 2 33.49 -7.44 45.24
CA GLY A 2 32.11 -7.77 44.81
C GLY A 2 31.23 -6.58 44.41
N ALA A 3 31.28 -5.45 45.14
CA ALA A 3 30.45 -4.27 44.83
C ALA A 3 30.76 -3.64 43.46
N ASN A 4 32.05 -3.56 43.10
CA ASN A 4 32.49 -3.01 41.82
C ASN A 4 32.08 -3.92 40.65
N ILE A 5 32.10 -5.24 40.85
CA ILE A 5 31.66 -6.22 39.86
C ILE A 5 30.14 -6.10 39.63
N LEU A 6 29.35 -5.95 40.71
CA LEU A 6 27.90 -5.75 40.62
C LEU A 6 27.53 -4.45 39.88
N LEU A 7 28.23 -3.35 40.15
CA LEU A 7 28.04 -2.07 39.46
C LEU A 7 28.37 -2.17 37.97
N THR A 8 29.42 -2.89 37.60
CA THR A 8 29.78 -3.10 36.18
C THR A 8 28.76 -3.94 35.43
N ILE A 9 28.18 -4.97 36.06
CA ILE A 9 27.15 -5.82 35.45
C ILE A 9 25.86 -5.03 35.23
N ALA A 10 25.45 -4.21 36.22
CA ALA A 10 24.29 -3.34 36.09
C ALA A 10 24.47 -2.34 34.93
N ALA A 11 25.64 -1.67 34.84
CA ALA A 11 25.92 -0.71 33.78
C ALA A 11 25.90 -1.35 32.37
N LEU A 12 26.44 -2.56 32.21
CA LEU A 12 26.35 -3.31 30.94
C LEU A 12 24.90 -3.65 30.57
N SER A 13 24.08 -4.03 31.56
CA SER A 13 22.68 -4.39 31.34
C SER A 13 21.84 -3.21 30.82
N LEU A 14 22.12 -2.00 31.30
CA LEU A 14 21.50 -0.76 30.83
C LEU A 14 21.91 -0.38 29.40
N LEU A 15 23.16 -0.67 29.01
CA LEU A 15 23.65 -0.41 27.65
C LEU A 15 22.97 -1.33 26.61
N VAL A 16 22.72 -2.60 26.94
CA VAL A 16 22.06 -3.56 26.03
C VAL A 16 20.57 -3.24 25.84
N ALA A 17 19.91 -2.62 26.82
CA ALA A 17 18.51 -2.20 26.69
C ALA A 17 18.31 -1.00 25.73
N SER A 18 19.34 -0.17 25.54
CA SER A 18 19.26 1.05 24.70
C SER A 18 19.44 0.81 23.19
N VAL A 19 19.81 -0.41 22.77
CA VAL A 19 20.04 -0.74 21.34
C VAL A 19 18.87 -1.47 20.67
N ALA A 20 17.74 -1.63 21.37
CA ALA A 20 16.49 -2.06 20.75
C ALA A 20 15.87 -0.88 19.96
N GLY A 21 16.53 -0.46 18.89
CA GLY A 21 15.91 0.39 17.89
C GLY A 21 14.79 -0.41 17.24
N THR A 22 13.55 -0.13 17.63
CA THR A 22 12.39 -0.56 16.87
C THR A 22 12.48 0.17 15.53
N SER A 23 12.97 -0.51 14.49
CA SER A 23 12.72 -0.08 13.13
C SER A 23 11.21 -0.18 12.93
N GLU A 24 10.48 0.89 13.25
CA GLU A 24 9.18 1.11 12.65
C GLU A 24 9.45 1.16 11.16
N SER A 25 9.23 0.03 10.47
CA SER A 25 9.00 0.08 9.04
C SER A 25 7.72 0.88 8.91
N ALA A 26 7.83 2.20 8.78
CA ALA A 26 6.73 3.01 8.30
C ALA A 26 6.22 2.28 7.05
N GLY A 27 5.02 1.71 7.16
CA GLY A 27 4.47 0.85 6.12
C GLY A 27 4.58 1.60 4.79
N GLN A 28 5.16 0.96 3.77
CA GLN A 28 5.17 1.57 2.45
C GLN A 28 3.72 1.60 1.97
N PHE A 29 3.10 2.78 2.01
CA PHE A 29 1.80 3.02 1.42
C PHE A 29 1.99 3.18 -0.09
N PHE A 30 1.21 2.43 -0.88
CA PHE A 30 1.21 2.54 -2.33
C PHE A 30 -0.20 2.91 -2.79
N HIS A 31 -0.28 3.88 -3.68
CA HIS A 31 -1.53 4.31 -4.28
C HIS A 31 -1.70 3.64 -5.65
N VAL A 32 -2.85 3.02 -5.88
CA VAL A 32 -3.27 2.52 -7.18
C VAL A 32 -4.31 3.48 -7.75
N ALA A 33 -3.87 4.35 -8.64
CA ALA A 33 -4.72 5.32 -9.31
C ALA A 33 -4.96 4.93 -10.78
N GLY A 34 -6.11 5.32 -11.31
CA GLY A 34 -6.45 5.05 -12.71
C GLY A 34 -7.74 5.72 -13.16
N LYS A 35 -8.16 5.41 -14.39
CA LYS A 35 -9.35 5.98 -15.03
C LYS A 35 -10.17 4.90 -15.72
N VAL A 36 -11.49 4.94 -15.54
CA VAL A 36 -12.44 4.00 -16.15
C VAL A 36 -13.22 4.71 -17.25
N LEU A 37 -13.15 4.14 -18.45
CA LEU A 37 -13.75 4.69 -19.66
C LEU A 37 -14.66 3.64 -20.32
N CYS A 38 -15.74 4.09 -20.95
CA CYS A 38 -16.58 3.24 -21.79
C CYS A 38 -15.89 2.97 -23.13
N GLN A 39 -15.72 1.70 -23.49
CA GLN A 39 -15.11 1.32 -24.76
C GLN A 39 -16.07 1.60 -25.93
N ASP A 40 -15.59 2.35 -26.92
CA ASP A 40 -16.27 2.47 -28.22
C ASP A 40 -15.98 1.21 -29.05
N CYS A 41 -17.00 0.35 -29.17
CA CYS A 41 -16.91 -0.93 -29.87
C CYS A 41 -16.77 -0.79 -31.40
N ASN A 42 -16.83 0.42 -31.95
CA ASN A 42 -16.67 0.67 -33.39
C ASN A 42 -15.24 1.03 -33.78
N LYS A 43 -14.33 1.16 -32.82
CA LYS A 43 -12.94 1.59 -33.03
C LYS A 43 -11.96 0.45 -32.77
N GLY A 44 -10.76 0.58 -33.35
CA GLY A 44 -9.68 -0.37 -33.16
C GLY A 44 -9.17 -0.43 -31.72
N TRP A 45 -8.39 -1.46 -31.44
CA TRP A 45 -7.66 -1.65 -30.19
C TRP A 45 -6.81 -0.40 -29.88
N ASN A 46 -7.16 0.32 -28.80
CA ASN A 46 -6.62 1.61 -28.33
C ASN A 46 -7.11 2.90 -29.02
N GLU A 47 -7.69 2.86 -30.21
CA GLU A 47 -8.21 4.08 -30.86
C GLU A 47 -9.41 4.66 -30.10
N TRP A 48 -10.17 3.79 -29.45
CA TRP A 48 -11.36 4.16 -28.68
C TRP A 48 -11.05 5.05 -27.48
N VAL A 49 -9.85 4.97 -26.90
CA VAL A 49 -9.53 5.60 -25.61
C VAL A 49 -9.56 7.13 -25.70
N ASN A 50 -9.25 7.68 -26.88
CA ASN A 50 -9.22 9.12 -27.11
C ASN A 50 -10.64 9.67 -27.25
N GLY A 51 -11.10 10.39 -26.23
CA GLY A 51 -12.47 10.94 -26.17
C GLY A 51 -13.52 9.92 -25.72
N ALA A 52 -13.11 8.74 -25.23
CA ALA A 52 -14.05 7.80 -24.61
C ALA A 52 -14.75 8.44 -23.42
N LYS A 53 -16.02 8.05 -23.23
CA LYS A 53 -16.86 8.58 -22.15
C LYS A 53 -16.38 8.03 -20.80
N PRO A 54 -16.03 8.88 -19.83
CA PRO A 54 -15.73 8.43 -18.48
C PRO A 54 -16.94 7.80 -17.80
N ILE A 55 -16.70 6.82 -16.95
CA ILE A 55 -17.75 6.16 -16.16
C ILE A 55 -17.66 6.66 -14.72
N LYS A 56 -18.63 7.47 -14.30
CA LYS A 56 -18.79 7.93 -12.91
C LYS A 56 -19.44 6.84 -12.05
N GLY A 57 -18.99 6.71 -10.80
CA GLY A 57 -19.59 5.84 -9.79
C GLY A 57 -19.38 4.34 -10.06
N CYS A 58 -18.44 3.98 -10.92
CA CYS A 58 -18.03 2.61 -11.14
C CYS A 58 -17.20 2.14 -9.93
N LYS A 59 -17.51 0.95 -9.40
CA LYS A 59 -16.71 0.36 -8.33
C LYS A 59 -15.48 -0.32 -8.94
N VAL A 60 -14.30 0.17 -8.57
CA VAL A 60 -13.01 -0.46 -8.88
C VAL A 60 -12.48 -1.10 -7.60
N SER A 61 -11.94 -2.31 -7.69
CA SER A 61 -11.34 -2.99 -6.54
C SER A 61 -9.96 -3.54 -6.86
N VAL A 62 -9.04 -3.38 -5.92
CA VAL A 62 -7.70 -3.98 -5.94
C VAL A 62 -7.70 -5.15 -4.97
N THR A 63 -7.25 -6.31 -5.45
CA THR A 63 -7.05 -7.52 -4.65
C THR A 63 -5.58 -7.90 -4.76
N CYS A 64 -4.83 -7.80 -3.66
CA CYS A 64 -3.45 -8.25 -3.62
C CYS A 64 -3.39 -9.72 -3.22
N LEU A 65 -2.58 -10.48 -3.95
CA LEU A 65 -2.33 -11.89 -3.68
C LEU A 65 -0.89 -12.09 -3.20
N ASP A 66 -0.68 -13.03 -2.28
CA ASP A 66 0.66 -13.50 -1.96
C ASP A 66 1.19 -14.51 -3.00
N ASP A 67 2.42 -14.98 -2.79
CA ASP A 67 3.10 -16.00 -3.59
C ASP A 67 2.35 -17.35 -3.66
N ARG A 68 1.40 -17.56 -2.76
CA ARG A 68 0.53 -18.74 -2.69
C ARG A 68 -0.88 -18.47 -3.23
N ASN A 69 -1.08 -17.36 -3.95
CA ASN A 69 -2.35 -16.91 -4.52
C ASN A 69 -3.47 -16.68 -3.48
N ARG A 70 -3.13 -16.38 -2.23
CA ARG A 70 -4.11 -16.05 -1.19
C ARG A 70 -4.32 -14.54 -1.13
N VAL A 71 -5.55 -14.11 -0.90
CA VAL A 71 -5.87 -12.68 -0.71
C VAL A 71 -5.22 -12.17 0.58
N VAL A 72 -4.35 -11.17 0.45
CA VAL A 72 -3.69 -10.51 1.58
C VAL A 72 -4.17 -9.09 1.80
N HIS A 73 -4.76 -8.47 0.78
CA HIS A 73 -5.34 -7.14 0.86
C HIS A 73 -6.47 -6.97 -0.14
N TYR A 74 -7.51 -6.23 0.25
CA TYR A 74 -8.61 -5.82 -0.60
C TYR A 74 -8.96 -4.38 -0.28
N ALA A 75 -9.04 -3.56 -1.32
CA ALA A 75 -9.55 -2.19 -1.23
C ALA A 75 -10.38 -1.87 -2.48
N SER A 76 -11.26 -0.89 -2.36
CA SER A 76 -12.11 -0.46 -3.47
C SER A 76 -12.46 1.00 -3.36
N ASP A 77 -12.64 1.64 -4.52
CA ASP A 77 -13.07 3.01 -4.64
C ASP A 77 -14.18 3.14 -5.70
N LEU A 78 -14.91 4.25 -5.65
CA LEU A 78 -15.87 4.65 -6.68
C LEU A 78 -15.24 5.73 -7.55
N THR A 79 -15.36 5.57 -8.87
CA THR A 79 -14.85 6.58 -9.78
C THR A 79 -15.58 7.92 -9.65
N ASP A 80 -14.85 9.01 -9.79
CA ASP A 80 -15.35 10.38 -9.69
C ASP A 80 -16.10 10.86 -10.96
N ASP A 81 -16.37 12.17 -11.05
CA ASP A 81 -17.07 12.79 -12.19
C ASP A 81 -16.33 12.66 -13.52
N VAL A 82 -15.00 12.50 -13.49
CA VAL A 82 -14.16 12.31 -14.67
C VAL A 82 -13.68 10.86 -14.84
N GLY A 83 -14.27 9.93 -14.09
CA GLY A 83 -14.02 8.49 -14.16
C GLY A 83 -12.72 8.06 -13.48
N GLU A 84 -12.12 8.89 -12.65
CA GLU A 84 -10.85 8.62 -11.95
C GLU A 84 -11.09 7.96 -10.60
N PHE A 85 -10.16 7.10 -10.18
CA PHE A 85 -10.14 6.46 -8.86
C PHE A 85 -8.72 6.51 -8.28
N ASP A 86 -8.62 6.51 -6.95
CA ASP A 86 -7.35 6.46 -6.22
C ASP A 86 -7.52 5.58 -4.97
N ILE A 87 -6.91 4.39 -5.01
CA ILE A 87 -6.99 3.39 -3.93
C ILE A 87 -5.66 3.38 -3.16
N ALA A 88 -5.71 3.75 -1.89
CA ALA A 88 -4.58 3.73 -0.94
C ALA A 88 -4.48 2.41 -0.16
#